data_AF-A0A835C2T6-F1
#
_entry.id   AF-A0A835C2T6-F1
#
_cell.length_a   1.000
_cell.length_b   1.000
_cell.length_c   1.000
_cell.angle_alpha   90.00
_cell.angle_beta   90.00
_cell.angle_gamma   90.00
#
_symmetry.space_group_name_H-M   'P 1'
#
loop_
_entity.id
_entity.type
_entity.pdbx_description
1 polymer ?
#
loop_
_entity_poly.entity_id
_entity_poly.type
_entity_poly.pdbx_seq_one_letter_code
_entity_poly.pdbx_strand_id
1 'polypeptide(L)'
;MCSCVVAKISENLSQDQEHAALSGVPSKIYAEPNDALGKVFGPEHPGRVRGLGVGVCPSKVFGLQGQVVGSVRTSNSSDNNQTHVRIEDLVKQVNNLQDNLVGYQETKLELSQTQAKLTTLHKFLQDKFGSDVPNLEDISHL
;
A
#
# COMPACT_ATOMS: atom_id res chain seq x y z
N MET A 1 -41.89 -9.10 5.37
CA MET A 1 -41.56 -9.71 4.07
C MET A 1 -40.82 -11.07 4.17
N CYS A 2 -40.55 -11.61 5.36
CA CYS A 2 -39.66 -12.78 5.49
C CYS A 2 -40.32 -14.18 5.41
N SER A 3 -41.60 -14.36 5.77
CA SER A 3 -42.20 -15.71 5.83
C SER A 3 -42.57 -16.29 4.46
N CYS A 4 -43.13 -15.46 3.56
CA CYS A 4 -43.60 -15.91 2.25
C CYS A 4 -42.45 -16.33 1.30
N VAL A 5 -41.32 -15.62 1.36
CA VAL A 5 -40.15 -15.96 0.52
C VAL A 5 -39.53 -17.29 0.96
N VAL A 6 -39.38 -17.49 2.27
CA VAL A 6 -38.85 -18.75 2.82
C VAL A 6 -39.76 -19.93 2.46
N ALA A 7 -41.08 -19.76 2.59
CA ALA A 7 -42.03 -20.81 2.22
C ALA A 7 -41.93 -21.20 0.73
N LYS A 8 -41.79 -20.21 -0.17
CA LYS A 8 -41.63 -20.45 -1.61
C LYS A 8 -40.33 -21.16 -1.97
N ILE A 9 -39.23 -20.87 -1.26
CA ILE A 9 -37.96 -21.57 -1.47
C ILE A 9 -38.11 -23.02 -0.99
N SER A 10 -38.69 -23.25 0.19
CA SER A 10 -38.89 -24.59 0.75
C SER A 10 -39.78 -25.48 -0.12
N GLU A 11 -40.80 -24.91 -0.77
CA GLU A 11 -41.69 -25.64 -1.68
C GLU A 11 -40.95 -26.20 -2.91
N ASN A 12 -39.95 -25.46 -3.41
CA ASN A 12 -39.21 -25.84 -4.62
C ASN A 12 -37.95 -26.68 -4.33
N LEU A 13 -37.49 -26.73 -3.08
CA LEU A 13 -36.21 -27.34 -2.69
C LEU A 13 -36.20 -28.87 -2.83
N SER A 14 -37.33 -29.55 -2.58
CA SER A 14 -37.43 -31.01 -2.69
C SER A 14 -37.22 -31.50 -4.13
N GLN A 15 -37.79 -30.78 -5.10
CA GLN A 15 -37.64 -31.08 -6.53
C GLN A 15 -36.20 -30.96 -6.99
N ASP A 16 -35.48 -29.93 -6.53
CA ASP A 16 -34.07 -29.74 -6.86
C ASP A 16 -33.19 -30.84 -6.30
N GLN A 17 -33.48 -31.30 -5.06
CA GLN A 17 -32.72 -32.36 -4.41
C GLN A 17 -32.85 -33.68 -5.17
N GLU A 18 -34.06 -34.01 -5.66
CA GLU A 18 -34.28 -35.17 -6.52
C GLU A 18 -33.56 -35.04 -7.87
N HIS A 19 -33.62 -33.86 -8.52
CA HIS A 19 -32.93 -33.61 -9.78
C HIS A 19 -31.40 -33.67 -9.64
N ALA A 20 -30.85 -33.13 -8.56
CA ALA A 20 -29.42 -33.18 -8.26
C ALA A 20 -28.94 -34.62 -8.01
N ALA A 21 -29.74 -35.43 -7.30
CA ALA A 21 -29.45 -36.84 -7.04
C ALA A 21 -29.48 -37.68 -8.34
N LEU A 22 -30.41 -37.40 -9.26
CA LEU A 22 -30.52 -38.08 -10.56
C LEU A 22 -29.42 -37.67 -11.55
N SER A 23 -29.02 -36.40 -11.54
CA SER A 23 -28.01 -35.86 -12.46
C SER A 23 -26.59 -36.31 -12.10
N GLY A 24 -26.36 -36.80 -10.87
CA GLY A 24 -25.06 -37.32 -10.42
C GLY A 24 -23.96 -36.25 -10.40
N VAL A 25 -24.33 -34.97 -10.49
CA VAL A 25 -23.39 -33.85 -10.59
C VAL A 25 -22.80 -33.58 -9.20
N PRO A 26 -21.49 -33.78 -8.98
CA PRO A 26 -20.85 -33.35 -7.76
C PRO A 26 -20.98 -31.82 -7.67
N SER A 27 -21.35 -31.32 -6.49
CA SER A 27 -21.73 -29.95 -6.10
C SER A 27 -20.76 -28.82 -6.52
N LYS A 28 -20.41 -28.73 -7.80
CA LYS A 28 -19.63 -27.66 -8.39
C LYS A 28 -20.58 -26.57 -8.83
N ILE A 29 -20.86 -25.63 -7.93
CA ILE A 29 -21.02 -24.19 -8.21
C ILE A 29 -21.68 -23.87 -9.57
N TYR A 30 -22.75 -24.56 -9.91
CA TYR A 30 -23.60 -24.26 -11.06
C TYR A 30 -24.96 -24.08 -10.42
N ALA A 31 -25.34 -22.82 -10.16
CA ALA A 31 -26.74 -22.53 -9.90
C ALA A 31 -27.46 -22.81 -11.23
N GLU A 32 -28.05 -23.99 -11.33
CA GLU A 32 -28.94 -24.32 -12.43
C GLU A 32 -30.01 -23.21 -12.50
N PRO A 33 -30.28 -22.59 -13.67
CA PRO A 33 -31.26 -21.53 -13.78
C PRO A 33 -32.64 -21.86 -13.19
N ASN A 34 -32.97 -23.16 -13.10
CA ASN A 34 -34.22 -23.67 -12.55
C ASN A 34 -34.15 -24.15 -11.09
N ASP A 35 -33.08 -23.85 -10.35
CA ASP A 35 -33.02 -24.12 -8.92
C ASP A 35 -34.10 -23.32 -8.15
N ALA A 36 -34.40 -23.74 -6.92
CA ALA A 36 -35.42 -23.19 -6.05
C ALA A 36 -35.14 -21.71 -5.78
N LEU A 37 -33.87 -21.33 -5.75
CA LEU A 37 -33.44 -19.94 -5.66
C LEU A 37 -33.73 -19.18 -6.95
N GLY A 38 -33.48 -19.77 -8.11
CA GLY A 38 -33.76 -19.21 -9.44
C GLY A 38 -35.24 -19.03 -9.72
N LYS A 39 -36.08 -19.96 -9.26
CA LYS A 39 -37.55 -19.83 -9.34
C LYS A 39 -38.08 -18.67 -8.50
N VAL A 40 -37.46 -18.37 -7.36
CA VAL A 40 -37.92 -17.32 -6.43
C VAL A 40 -37.29 -15.96 -6.73
N PHE A 41 -36.00 -15.93 -7.08
CA PHE A 41 -35.20 -14.71 -7.26
C PHE A 41 -34.82 -14.42 -8.71
N GLY A 42 -35.05 -15.34 -9.63
CA GLY A 42 -34.61 -15.26 -11.03
C GLY A 42 -33.20 -15.85 -11.27
N PRO A 43 -32.78 -15.92 -12.55
CA PRO A 43 -31.51 -16.50 -12.95
C PRO A 43 -30.32 -15.86 -12.23
N GLU A 44 -29.26 -16.65 -11.98
CA GLU A 44 -28.06 -16.14 -11.33
C GLU A 44 -27.33 -15.14 -12.25
N HIS A 45 -26.90 -14.02 -11.68
CA HIS A 45 -26.06 -13.05 -12.37
C HIS A 45 -24.65 -13.08 -11.78
N PRO A 46 -23.61 -13.35 -12.59
CA PRO A 46 -22.22 -13.33 -12.14
C PRO A 46 -21.89 -12.01 -11.41
N GLY A 47 -21.31 -12.11 -10.22
CA GLY A 47 -20.92 -10.96 -9.39
C GLY A 47 -22.03 -10.34 -8.54
N ARG A 48 -23.27 -10.85 -8.58
CA ARG A 48 -24.38 -10.38 -7.74
C ARG A 48 -24.71 -11.41 -6.64
N VAL A 49 -24.66 -10.98 -5.38
CA VAL A 49 -25.05 -11.81 -4.24
C VAL A 49 -26.59 -11.83 -4.11
N ARG A 50 -27.20 -13.01 -4.06
CA ARG A 50 -28.67 -13.21 -3.96
C ARG A 50 -29.25 -12.87 -2.58
N GLY A 51 -28.45 -12.84 -1.51
CA GLY A 51 -28.93 -12.59 -0.15
C GLY A 51 -27.90 -11.93 0.77
N LEU A 52 -28.39 -11.15 1.74
CA LEU A 52 -27.56 -10.57 2.80
C LEU A 52 -27.46 -11.58 3.95
N GLY A 53 -26.26 -12.14 4.18
CA GLY A 53 -26.02 -13.03 5.30
C GLY A 53 -26.21 -12.34 6.65
N VAL A 54 -26.76 -13.05 7.64
CA VAL A 54 -27.04 -12.53 9.00
C VAL A 54 -25.82 -12.56 9.93
N GLY A 55 -24.64 -12.89 9.42
CA GLY A 55 -23.38 -12.93 10.18
C GLY A 55 -22.77 -11.55 10.42
N VAL A 56 -21.71 -11.51 11.24
CA VAL A 56 -20.87 -10.30 11.38
C VAL A 56 -20.25 -9.97 10.02
N CYS A 57 -20.80 -9.00 9.31
CA CYS A 57 -20.19 -8.51 8.08
C CYS A 57 -18.83 -7.91 8.41
N PRO A 58 -17.76 -8.21 7.66
CA PRO A 58 -16.47 -7.56 7.84
C PRO A 58 -16.58 -6.03 7.88
N SER A 59 -17.49 -5.43 7.11
CA SER A 59 -17.80 -3.99 7.16
C SER A 59 -18.25 -3.48 8.55
N LYS A 60 -18.94 -4.31 9.34
CA LYS A 60 -19.32 -4.02 10.73
C LYS A 60 -18.15 -4.16 11.71
N VAL A 61 -17.23 -5.09 11.45
CA VAL A 61 -16.06 -5.34 12.32
C VAL A 61 -14.96 -4.31 12.08
N PHE A 62 -14.74 -3.94 10.82
CA PHE A 62 -13.69 -2.99 10.40
C PHE A 62 -14.17 -1.54 10.31
N GLY A 63 -15.37 -1.21 10.82
CA GLY A 63 -15.86 0.17 10.91
C GLY A 63 -16.10 0.87 9.56
N LEU A 64 -16.24 0.10 8.47
CA LEU A 64 -16.57 0.66 7.15
C LEU A 64 -18.08 0.93 7.12
N GLN A 65 -18.52 1.98 7.82
CA GLN A 65 -19.86 2.51 7.70
C GLN A 65 -20.07 3.07 6.30
N GLY A 66 -20.87 2.36 5.50
CA GLY A 66 -21.68 2.97 4.45
C GLY A 66 -20.95 3.38 3.17
N GLN A 67 -20.63 2.41 2.32
CA GLN A 67 -20.83 2.62 0.89
C GLN A 67 -21.85 1.59 0.39
N VAL A 68 -23.12 1.98 0.52
CA VAL A 68 -24.22 1.35 -0.19
C VAL A 68 -23.90 1.37 -1.68
N VAL A 69 -23.89 0.19 -2.28
CA VAL A 69 -23.71 -0.08 -3.70
C VAL A 69 -24.83 0.60 -4.49
N GLY A 70 -24.59 1.84 -4.90
CA GLY A 70 -25.41 2.62 -5.83
C GLY A 70 -24.58 3.46 -6.81
N SER A 71 -23.28 3.54 -6.60
CA SER A 71 -22.31 3.97 -7.60
C SER A 71 -20.95 3.47 -7.13
N VAL A 72 -20.65 2.19 -7.38
CA VAL A 72 -19.26 1.86 -7.62
C VAL A 72 -18.98 2.49 -8.97
N ARG A 73 -18.57 3.76 -8.96
CA ARG A 73 -17.63 4.20 -9.98
C ARG A 73 -16.44 3.29 -9.72
N THR A 74 -16.38 2.18 -10.47
CA THR A 74 -15.10 1.56 -10.78
C THR A 74 -14.38 2.65 -11.56
N SER A 75 -13.75 3.58 -10.84
CA SER A 75 -12.63 4.33 -11.38
C SER A 75 -11.46 3.35 -11.46
N ASN A 76 -11.64 2.32 -12.29
CA ASN A 76 -10.63 1.90 -13.21
C ASN A 76 -10.53 3.04 -14.24
N SER A 77 -9.92 4.15 -13.84
CA SER A 77 -9.43 5.14 -14.77
C SER A 77 -7.95 5.24 -14.50
N SER A 78 -7.22 4.61 -15.41
CA SER A 78 -5.80 4.64 -15.63
C SER A 78 -5.14 5.98 -15.25
N ASP A 79 -4.54 6.05 -14.07
CA ASP A 79 -3.57 7.10 -13.74
C ASP A 79 -2.14 6.54 -13.74
N ASN A 80 -1.79 5.77 -14.78
CA ASN A 80 -0.39 5.41 -15.06
C ASN A 80 0.50 6.66 -15.06
N ASN A 81 -0.03 7.79 -15.53
CA ASN A 81 0.65 9.09 -15.55
C ASN A 81 0.95 9.60 -14.13
N GLN A 82 0.04 9.44 -13.17
CA GLN A 82 0.26 9.91 -11.79
C GLN A 82 1.30 9.06 -11.06
N THR A 83 1.36 7.75 -11.33
CA THR A 83 2.43 6.88 -10.82
C THR A 83 3.76 7.18 -11.47
N HIS A 84 3.78 7.45 -12.79
CA HIS A 84 4.99 7.84 -13.51
C HIS A 84 5.59 9.14 -12.97
N VAL A 85 4.77 10.18 -12.77
CA VAL A 85 5.22 11.46 -12.20
C VAL A 85 5.81 11.27 -10.79
N ARG A 86 5.18 10.46 -9.93
CA ARG A 86 5.74 10.19 -8.58
C ARG A 86 7.07 9.45 -8.64
N ILE A 87 7.24 8.50 -9.57
CA ILE A 87 8.50 7.77 -9.74
C ILE A 87 9.59 8.74 -10.22
N GLU A 88 9.29 9.61 -11.17
CA GLU A 88 10.23 10.63 -11.67
C GLU A 88 10.66 11.60 -10.56
N ASP A 89 9.72 12.08 -9.75
CA ASP A 89 10.01 12.93 -8.60
C ASP A 89 10.92 12.24 -7.57
N LEU A 90 10.68 10.95 -7.30
CA LEU A 90 11.52 10.15 -6.42
C LEU A 90 12.93 9.97 -7.00
N VAL A 91 13.06 9.68 -8.29
CA VAL A 91 14.37 9.55 -8.96
C VAL A 91 15.14 10.86 -8.87
N LYS A 92 14.46 12.00 -9.09
CA LYS A 92 15.08 13.32 -8.96
C LYS A 92 15.57 13.59 -7.53
N GLN A 93 14.79 13.22 -6.52
CA GLN A 93 15.19 13.35 -5.12
C GLN A 93 16.41 12.49 -4.79
N VAL A 94 16.43 11.23 -5.23
CA VAL A 94 17.57 10.32 -5.02
C VAL A 94 18.83 10.87 -5.67
N ASN A 95 18.74 11.35 -6.91
CA ASN A 95 19.89 11.94 -7.61
C ASN A 95 20.41 13.19 -6.89
N ASN A 96 19.51 14.07 -6.43
CA ASN A 96 19.93 15.25 -5.66
C ASN A 96 20.61 14.89 -4.34
N LEU A 97 20.09 13.90 -3.62
CA LEU A 97 20.72 13.41 -2.39
C LEU A 97 22.09 12.80 -2.67
N GLN A 98 22.24 12.08 -3.79
CA GLN A 98 23.52 11.52 -4.22
C GLN A 98 24.55 12.61 -4.51
N ASP A 99 24.17 13.64 -5.27
CA ASP A 99 25.06 14.78 -5.61
C ASP A 99 25.51 15.53 -4.35
N ASN A 100 24.58 15.81 -3.44
CA ASN A 100 24.88 16.45 -2.16
C ASN A 100 25.84 15.58 -1.32
N LEU A 101 25.62 14.26 -1.28
CA LEU A 101 26.48 13.35 -0.53
C LEU A 101 27.91 13.33 -1.07
N VAL A 102 28.06 13.34 -2.40
CA VAL A 102 29.38 13.45 -3.05
C VAL A 102 30.04 14.78 -2.66
N GLY A 103 29.33 15.91 -2.74
CA GLY A 103 29.87 17.20 -2.33
C GLY A 103 30.30 17.25 -0.84
N TYR A 104 29.54 16.62 0.06
CA TYR A 104 29.95 16.49 1.47
C TYR A 104 31.23 15.65 1.64
N GLN A 105 31.43 14.61 0.83
CA GLN A 105 32.64 13.80 0.89
C GLN A 105 33.86 14.57 0.39
N GLU A 106 33.73 15.35 -0.68
CA GLU A 106 34.79 16.20 -1.22
C GLU A 106 35.22 17.27 -0.21
N THR A 107 34.26 18.03 0.32
CA THR A 107 34.52 19.06 1.34
C THR A 107 35.16 18.47 2.60
N LYS A 108 34.73 17.27 3.03
CA LYS A 108 35.36 16.56 4.15
C LYS A 108 36.82 16.19 3.85
N LEU A 109 37.13 15.78 2.63
CA LEU A 109 38.50 15.47 2.21
C LEU A 109 39.37 16.74 2.22
N GLU A 110 38.88 17.84 1.64
CA GLU A 110 39.58 19.13 1.65
C GLU A 110 39.85 19.62 3.07
N LEU A 111 38.88 19.50 3.97
CA LEU A 111 39.03 19.93 5.36
C LEU A 111 40.09 19.08 6.09
N SER A 112 40.13 17.77 5.85
CA SER A 112 41.18 16.89 6.39
C SER A 112 42.58 17.27 5.87
N GLN A 113 42.70 17.62 4.59
CA GLN A 113 43.98 18.06 4.03
C GLN A 113 44.42 19.41 4.61
N THR A 114 43.47 20.34 4.74
CA THR A 114 43.72 21.66 5.32
C THR A 114 44.15 21.54 6.77
N GLN A 115 43.50 20.66 7.54
CA GLN A 115 43.91 20.33 8.89
C GLN A 115 45.35 19.79 8.95
N ALA A 116 45.73 18.86 8.07
CA ALA A 116 47.10 18.33 8.02
C ALA A 116 48.15 19.41 7.69
N LYS A 117 47.82 20.33 6.77
CA LYS A 117 48.68 21.49 6.45
C LYS A 117 48.84 22.40 7.66
N LEU A 118 47.75 22.72 8.36
CA LEU A 118 47.78 23.53 9.59
C LEU A 118 48.62 22.88 10.68
N THR A 119 48.48 21.56 10.89
CA THR A 119 49.32 20.82 11.85
C THR A 119 50.80 20.92 11.51
N THR A 120 51.16 20.81 10.22
CA THR A 120 52.55 20.94 9.76
C THR A 120 53.09 22.35 10.00
N LEU A 121 52.29 23.37 9.69
CA LEU A 121 52.65 24.77 9.91
C LEU A 121 52.82 25.08 11.40
N HIS A 122 51.89 24.61 12.23
CA HIS A 122 51.94 24.79 13.67
C HIS A 122 53.21 24.18 14.26
N LYS A 123 53.57 22.96 13.85
CA LYS A 123 54.83 22.32 14.23
C LYS A 123 56.05 23.15 13.81
N PHE A 124 56.08 23.66 12.58
CA PHE A 124 57.17 24.52 12.12
C PHE A 124 57.31 25.79 12.97
N LEU A 125 56.21 26.44 13.32
CA LEU A 125 56.24 27.64 14.17
C LEU A 125 56.72 27.31 15.58
N GLN A 126 56.26 26.20 16.17
CA GLN A 126 56.75 25.72 17.46
C GLN A 126 58.25 25.45 17.44
N ASP A 127 58.76 24.80 16.38
CA ASP A 127 60.20 24.53 16.23
C ASP A 127 61.02 25.83 16.08
N LYS A 128 60.42 26.90 15.52
CA LYS A 128 61.09 28.20 15.28
C LYS A 128 61.03 29.16 16.47
N PHE A 129 59.91 29.20 17.16
CA PHE A 129 59.59 30.23 18.16
C PHE A 129 59.32 29.67 19.56
N GLY A 130 59.33 28.34 19.74
CA GLY A 130 59.09 27.69 21.03
C GLY A 130 57.62 27.67 21.44
N SER A 131 57.37 27.69 22.76
CA SER A 131 56.03 27.56 23.37
C SER A 131 55.14 28.80 23.28
N ASP A 132 55.63 29.91 22.74
CA ASP A 132 54.87 31.18 22.65
C ASP A 132 53.86 31.19 21.49
N VAL A 133 53.77 30.10 20.72
CA VAL A 133 52.76 29.91 19.67
C VAL A 133 51.44 29.49 20.34
N PRO A 134 50.38 30.33 20.30
CA PRO A 134 49.10 30.01 20.90
C PRO A 134 48.47 28.79 20.24
N ASN A 135 47.84 27.94 21.06
CA ASN A 135 47.19 26.74 20.56
C ASN A 135 45.94 27.12 19.75
N LEU A 136 45.69 26.40 18.66
CA LEU A 136 44.65 26.76 17.69
C LEU A 136 43.23 26.70 18.31
N GLU A 137 43.07 25.94 19.39
CA GLU A 137 41.84 25.81 20.19
C GLU A 137 41.55 27.08 21.02
N ASP A 138 42.59 27.78 21.48
CA ASP A 138 42.47 28.97 22.34
C ASP A 138 41.97 30.22 21.57
N ILE A 139 42.09 30.21 20.24
CA ILE A 139 41.67 31.32 19.37
C ILE A 139 40.17 31.23 19.01
N SER A 140 39.55 30.05 19.17
CA SER A 140 38.13 29.84 18.82
C SER A 140 37.11 30.49 19.78
N HIS A 141 37.59 31.10 20.87
CA HIS A 141 36.78 31.74 21.91
C HIS A 141 36.84 33.28 21.91
N LEU A 142 37.49 33.89 20.92
CA LEU A 142 37.49 35.34 20.66
C LEU A 142 36.55 35.69 19.52
#